data_AF-A0AAU7SNU8-F1
#
_entry.id   AF-A0AAU7SNU8-F1
#
_cell.length_a   1.000
_cell.length_b   1.000
_cell.length_c   1.000
_cell.angle_alpha   90.00
_cell.angle_beta   90.00
_cell.angle_gamma   90.00
#
_symmetry.space_group_name_H-M   'P 1'
#
loop_
_entity.id
_entity.type
_entity.pdbx_description
1 polymer ?
#
loop_
_entity_poly.entity_id
_entity_poly.type
_entity_poly.pdbx_seq_one_letter_code
_entity_poly.pdbx_strand_id
1 'polypeptide(L)'
;MYKTALYAFALATISLSSAAASTCSQHYQSTGVPLVTGVTYKTWMEFPSVSPAVAFDKVSRAVLAEGFVDVNAEKQLGTLTAQQETTGSGRPQTLRVVVRKSGKGSRIDALFMVPQGQVAPNMSDNLCRVVNSVAD
;
A
#
# COMPACT_ATOMS: atom_id res chain seq x y z
N MET A 1 -16.42 4.58 -60.56
CA MET A 1 -16.89 5.36 -59.40
C MET A 1 -16.78 4.48 -58.15
N TYR A 2 -15.96 4.95 -57.20
CA TYR A 2 -15.71 4.55 -55.80
C TYR A 2 -15.69 3.06 -55.36
N LYS A 3 -14.46 2.55 -55.14
CA LYS A 3 -14.16 1.43 -54.23
C LYS A 3 -13.99 1.98 -52.81
N THR A 4 -14.87 1.60 -51.89
CA THR A 4 -14.74 1.90 -50.45
C THR A 4 -13.97 0.78 -49.76
N ALA A 5 -12.72 1.06 -49.38
CA ALA A 5 -11.93 0.20 -48.50
C ALA A 5 -12.19 0.61 -47.04
N LEU A 6 -12.84 -0.27 -46.28
CA LEU A 6 -13.04 -0.13 -44.84
C LEU A 6 -11.76 -0.60 -44.12
N TYR A 7 -11.01 0.34 -43.54
CA TYR A 7 -9.93 0.03 -42.62
C TYR A 7 -10.50 -0.15 -41.20
N ALA A 8 -10.49 -1.38 -40.70
CA ALA A 8 -10.78 -1.68 -39.30
C ALA A 8 -9.50 -1.48 -38.48
N PHE A 9 -9.44 -0.40 -37.69
CA PHE A 9 -8.40 -0.17 -36.70
C PHE A 9 -8.80 -0.90 -35.41
N ALA A 10 -8.15 -2.03 -35.12
CA ALA A 10 -8.28 -2.70 -33.83
C ALA A 10 -7.42 -1.98 -32.79
N LEU A 11 -8.06 -1.26 -31.86
CA LEU A 11 -7.40 -0.69 -30.69
C LEU A 11 -7.13 -1.80 -29.66
N ALA A 12 -5.90 -2.29 -29.61
CA ALA A 12 -5.42 -3.15 -28.53
C ALA A 12 -5.13 -2.27 -27.30
N THR A 13 -6.03 -2.31 -26.31
CA THR A 13 -5.79 -1.71 -25.00
C THR A 13 -4.81 -2.59 -24.20
N ILE A 14 -3.55 -2.17 -24.10
CA ILE A 14 -2.56 -2.85 -23.25
C ILE A 14 -2.78 -2.42 -21.80
N SER A 15 -3.41 -3.28 -21.00
CA SER A 15 -3.59 -3.09 -19.56
C SER A 15 -2.29 -3.45 -18.81
N LEU A 16 -1.46 -2.45 -18.48
CA LEU A 16 -0.14 -2.62 -17.85
C LEU A 16 -0.14 -2.57 -16.30
N SER A 17 -1.22 -2.96 -15.61
CA SER A 17 -1.37 -2.66 -14.17
C SER A 17 -1.29 -3.83 -13.19
N SER A 18 -0.90 -5.05 -13.58
CA SER A 18 -0.94 -6.22 -12.68
C SER A 18 0.41 -6.65 -12.07
N ALA A 19 1.56 -6.18 -12.56
CA ALA A 19 2.86 -6.67 -12.10
C ALA A 19 3.20 -6.23 -10.66
N ALA A 20 2.94 -4.97 -10.30
CA ALA A 20 3.31 -4.43 -8.99
C ALA A 20 2.51 -5.03 -7.82
N ALA A 21 1.24 -5.37 -8.03
CA ALA A 21 0.42 -6.03 -7.02
C ALA A 21 0.95 -7.44 -6.69
N SER A 22 1.38 -8.18 -7.72
CA SER A 22 1.89 -9.55 -7.57
C SER A 22 3.20 -9.62 -6.75
N THR A 23 4.07 -8.63 -6.87
CA THR A 23 5.35 -8.59 -6.13
C THR A 23 5.13 -8.20 -4.67
N CYS A 24 4.22 -7.28 -4.39
CA CYS A 24 3.94 -6.87 -3.02
C CYS A 24 3.40 -8.04 -2.17
N SER A 25 2.47 -8.84 -2.71
CA SER A 25 1.91 -9.98 -1.98
C SER A 25 2.95 -11.04 -1.61
N GLN A 26 4.07 -11.13 -2.36
CA GLN A 26 5.16 -12.06 -2.03
C GLN A 26 5.93 -11.66 -0.77
N HIS A 27 5.91 -10.37 -0.41
CA HIS A 27 6.54 -9.85 0.81
C HIS A 27 5.59 -9.76 2.00
N TYR A 28 4.32 -10.11 1.79
CA TYR A 28 3.32 -10.08 2.83
C TYR A 28 3.59 -11.16 3.89
N GLN A 29 3.48 -10.76 5.15
CA GLN A 29 3.61 -11.64 6.31
C GLN A 29 2.56 -11.28 7.36
N SER A 30 2.04 -12.31 8.02
CA SER A 30 1.15 -12.18 9.18
C SER A 30 1.82 -12.84 10.38
N THR A 31 1.81 -12.19 11.54
CA THR A 31 2.37 -12.72 12.79
C THR A 31 1.38 -12.54 13.92
N GLY A 32 1.15 -13.60 14.69
CA GLY A 32 0.12 -13.67 15.72
C GLY A 32 -0.99 -14.66 15.35
N VAL A 33 -1.84 -14.97 16.33
CA VAL A 33 -2.98 -15.87 16.18
C VAL A 33 -4.25 -15.04 16.31
N PRO A 34 -5.07 -14.92 15.24
CA PRO A 34 -6.33 -14.19 15.31
C PRO A 34 -7.19 -14.61 16.50
N LEU A 35 -7.87 -13.65 17.13
CA LEU A 35 -8.69 -13.81 18.34
C LEU A 35 -7.94 -14.18 19.63
N VAL A 36 -6.78 -14.84 19.55
CA VAL A 36 -5.99 -15.28 20.72
C VAL A 36 -4.94 -14.25 21.12
N THR A 37 -4.22 -13.69 20.15
CA THR A 37 -3.22 -12.62 20.36
C THR A 37 -3.54 -11.42 19.48
N GLY A 38 -2.79 -10.32 19.65
CA GLY A 38 -2.72 -9.30 18.60
C GLY A 38 -2.11 -9.91 17.32
N VAL A 39 -2.49 -9.37 16.17
CA VAL A 39 -1.98 -9.77 14.86
C VAL A 39 -1.30 -8.58 14.20
N THR A 40 -0.08 -8.77 13.73
CA THR A 40 0.64 -7.78 12.92
C THR A 40 0.74 -8.30 11.50
N TYR A 41 0.16 -7.55 10.58
CA TYR A 41 0.34 -7.73 9.15
C TYR A 41 1.43 -6.79 8.67
N LYS A 42 2.30 -7.26 7.77
CA LYS A 42 3.34 -6.41 7.19
C LYS A 42 3.62 -6.77 5.74
N THR A 43 4.03 -5.80 4.95
CA THR A 43 4.58 -5.99 3.61
C THR A 43 5.59 -4.88 3.31
N TRP A 44 6.30 -5.00 2.20
CA TRP A 44 7.22 -3.98 1.74
C TRP A 44 7.43 -4.01 0.23
N MET A 45 7.80 -2.86 -0.32
CA MET A 45 8.15 -2.69 -1.73
C MET A 45 9.35 -1.76 -1.89
N GLU A 46 10.11 -1.96 -2.97
CA GLU A 46 11.24 -1.12 -3.35
C GLU A 46 10.95 -0.39 -4.66
N PHE A 47 11.34 0.88 -4.71
CA PHE A 47 11.15 1.77 -5.84
C PHE A 47 12.51 2.37 -6.21
N PRO A 48 13.26 1.76 -7.14
CA PRO A 48 14.67 2.11 -7.39
C PRO A 48 14.87 3.51 -7.98
N SER A 49 13.82 4.09 -8.56
CA SER A 49 13.82 5.42 -9.20
C SER A 49 13.11 6.51 -8.39
N VAL A 50 12.55 6.19 -7.22
CA VAL A 50 11.81 7.15 -6.39
C VAL A 50 12.61 7.47 -5.13
N SER A 51 12.91 8.75 -4.91
CA SER A 51 13.64 9.18 -3.71
C SER A 51 12.80 8.97 -2.45
N PRO A 52 13.42 8.74 -1.27
CA PRO A 52 12.68 8.57 -0.02
C PRO A 52 11.74 9.73 0.32
N ALA A 53 12.15 10.96 0.04
CA ALA A 53 11.31 12.14 0.29
C ALA A 53 10.05 12.15 -0.59
N VAL A 54 10.18 11.84 -1.88
CA VAL A 54 9.04 11.76 -2.80
C VAL A 54 8.13 10.60 -2.45
N ALA A 55 8.70 9.43 -2.12
CA ALA A 55 7.93 8.28 -1.69
C ALA A 55 7.14 8.56 -0.40
N PHE A 56 7.76 9.23 0.57
CA PHE A 56 7.11 9.64 1.82
C PHE A 56 5.93 10.58 1.56
N ASP A 57 6.11 11.57 0.68
CA ASP A 57 5.03 12.51 0.33
C ASP A 57 3.87 11.81 -0.40
N LYS A 58 4.17 10.84 -1.30
CA LYS A 58 3.14 10.05 -1.99
C LYS A 58 2.34 9.16 -1.05
N VAL A 59 3.03 8.37 -0.20
CA VAL A 59 2.33 7.46 0.72
C VAL A 59 1.54 8.20 1.78
N SER A 60 2.04 9.35 2.26
CA SER A 60 1.31 10.18 3.22
C SER A 60 0.00 10.71 2.64
N ARG A 61 0.02 11.16 1.37
CA ARG A 61 -1.21 11.59 0.67
C ARG A 61 -2.20 10.44 0.47
N ALA A 62 -1.71 9.25 0.12
CA ALA A 62 -2.57 8.08 -0.05
C ALA A 62 -3.25 7.68 1.26
N VAL A 63 -2.50 7.63 2.36
CA VAL A 63 -3.05 7.33 3.69
C VAL A 63 -4.09 8.37 4.12
N LEU A 64 -3.86 9.65 3.87
CA LEU A 64 -4.85 10.71 4.14
C LEU A 64 -6.10 10.56 3.27
N ALA A 65 -5.96 10.17 2.00
CA ALA A 65 -7.07 9.99 1.08
C ALA A 65 -7.95 8.77 1.42
N GLU A 66 -7.38 7.74 2.06
CA GLU A 66 -8.11 6.54 2.51
C GLU A 66 -8.94 6.75 3.80
N GLY A 67 -8.86 7.93 4.42
CA GLY A 67 -9.67 8.27 5.59
C GLY A 67 -9.10 7.78 6.92
N PHE A 68 -7.80 7.52 6.98
CA PHE A 68 -7.12 7.29 8.27
C PHE A 68 -7.20 8.53 9.17
N VAL A 69 -7.27 8.29 10.47
CA VAL A 69 -7.30 9.34 11.51
C VAL A 69 -6.03 9.30 12.35
N ASP A 70 -5.84 10.28 13.24
CA ASP A 70 -4.67 10.40 14.12
C ASP A 70 -3.32 10.27 13.38
N VAL A 71 -3.25 10.88 12.19
CA VAL A 71 -2.06 10.80 11.33
C VAL A 71 -0.92 11.61 11.94
N ASN A 72 0.17 10.92 12.28
CA ASN A 72 1.43 11.52 12.68
C ASN A 72 2.49 11.19 11.61
N ALA A 73 2.95 12.21 10.90
CA ALA A 73 3.95 12.10 9.85
C ALA A 73 5.24 12.80 10.25
N GLU A 74 6.27 12.02 10.55
CA GLU A 74 7.61 12.50 10.89
C GLU A 74 8.54 12.34 9.70
N LYS A 75 8.57 13.36 8.83
CA LYS A 75 9.29 13.34 7.56
C LYS A 75 10.80 13.19 7.75
N GLN A 76 11.36 13.68 8.87
CA GLN A 76 12.79 13.58 9.14
C GLN A 76 13.22 12.12 9.41
N LEU A 77 12.35 11.35 10.06
CA LEU A 77 12.56 9.93 10.35
C LEU A 77 12.01 9.01 9.24
N GLY A 78 11.25 9.56 8.29
CA GLY A 78 10.60 8.79 7.24
C GLY A 78 9.49 7.89 7.78
N THR A 79 8.85 8.26 8.90
CA THR A 79 7.83 7.43 9.55
C THR A 79 6.47 8.10 9.53
N LEU A 80 5.44 7.32 9.24
CA LEU A 80 4.05 7.72 9.36
C LEU A 80 3.31 6.71 10.24
N THR A 81 2.51 7.18 11.18
CA THR A 81 1.56 6.35 11.93
C THR A 81 0.18 6.92 11.78
N ALA A 82 -0.82 6.05 11.65
CA ALA A 82 -2.22 6.45 11.54
C ALA A 82 -3.13 5.35 12.07
N GLN A 83 -4.37 5.71 12.39
CA GLN A 83 -5.37 4.83 12.96
C GLN A 83 -6.53 4.62 11.98
N GLN A 84 -7.09 3.41 11.95
CA GLN A 84 -8.31 3.10 11.19
C GLN A 84 -9.10 2.02 11.91
N GLU A 85 -10.43 2.10 11.87
CA GLU A 85 -11.32 1.02 12.28
C GLU A 85 -11.72 0.23 11.04
N THR A 86 -11.31 -1.05 10.96
CA THR A 86 -11.63 -1.95 9.84
C THR A 86 -12.29 -3.26 10.30
N THR A 87 -12.52 -3.40 11.61
CA THR A 87 -12.93 -4.66 12.24
C THR A 87 -14.40 -4.66 12.69
N GLY A 88 -15.07 -3.50 12.64
CA GLY A 88 -16.39 -3.29 13.23
C GLY A 88 -16.41 -3.29 14.77
N SER A 89 -15.25 -3.28 15.43
CA SER A 89 -15.16 -3.42 16.89
C SER A 89 -15.24 -2.09 17.65
N GLY A 90 -15.19 -0.96 16.94
CA GLY A 90 -15.12 0.38 17.53
C GLY A 90 -13.76 0.70 18.17
N ARG A 91 -12.80 -0.22 18.13
CA ARG A 91 -11.42 -0.02 18.56
C ARG A 91 -10.57 0.17 17.32
N PRO A 92 -9.80 1.26 17.17
CA PRO A 92 -8.97 1.44 15.99
C PRO A 92 -7.74 0.52 16.01
N GLN A 93 -7.30 0.15 14.81
CA GLN A 93 -6.06 -0.54 14.52
C GLN A 93 -5.01 0.49 14.07
N THR A 94 -3.74 0.13 14.19
CA THR A 94 -2.64 1.04 13.87
C THR A 94 -1.92 0.66 12.59
N LEU A 95 -1.93 1.58 11.64
CA LEU A 95 -1.03 1.58 10.50
C LEU A 95 0.28 2.27 10.89
N ARG A 96 1.41 1.66 10.53
CA ARG A 96 2.73 2.28 10.55
C ARG A 96 3.41 2.06 9.22
N VAL A 97 3.85 3.16 8.60
CA VAL A 97 4.63 3.17 7.36
C VAL A 97 6.02 3.71 7.67
N VAL A 98 7.04 3.07 7.11
CA VAL A 98 8.43 3.52 7.17
C VAL A 98 8.98 3.60 5.76
N VAL A 99 9.46 4.78 5.38
CA VAL A 99 10.12 5.03 4.12
C VAL A 99 11.60 5.26 4.38
N ARG A 100 12.44 4.44 3.75
CA ARG A 100 13.90 4.48 3.92
C ARG A 100 14.62 4.42 2.59
N LYS A 101 15.87 4.87 2.57
CA LYS A 101 16.73 4.73 1.38
C LYS A 101 17.00 3.25 1.09
N SER A 102 16.85 2.85 -0.17
CA SER A 102 17.31 1.55 -0.67
C SER A 102 18.01 1.77 -2.01
N GLY A 103 19.32 1.49 -2.07
CA GLY A 103 20.16 1.81 -3.22
C GLY A 103 20.07 3.28 -3.63
N LYS A 104 19.64 3.53 -4.88
CA LYS A 104 19.41 4.87 -5.44
C LYS A 104 18.00 5.41 -5.17
N GLY A 105 17.08 4.55 -4.73
CA GLY A 105 15.68 4.87 -4.55
C GLY A 105 15.24 4.70 -3.10
N SER A 106 14.03 4.17 -2.92
CA SER A 106 13.39 4.04 -1.64
C SER A 106 12.80 2.65 -1.44
N ARG A 107 12.66 2.28 -0.17
CA ARG A 107 11.90 1.15 0.29
C ARG A 107 10.81 1.64 1.23
N ILE A 108 9.62 1.09 1.05
CA ILE A 108 8.46 1.39 1.88
C ILE A 108 8.08 0.09 2.58
N ASP A 109 8.15 0.10 3.89
CA ASP A 109 7.70 -0.98 4.77
C ASP A 109 6.38 -0.52 5.42
N ALA A 110 5.31 -1.31 5.30
CA ALA A 110 4.01 -1.00 5.90
C ALA A 110 3.60 -2.11 6.88
N LEU A 111 3.11 -1.73 8.05
CA LEU A 111 2.68 -2.61 9.12
C LEU A 111 1.28 -2.19 9.58
N PHE A 112 0.39 -3.16 9.76
CA PHE A 112 -0.93 -2.95 10.33
C PHE A 112 -1.10 -3.84 11.57
N MET A 113 -1.28 -3.21 12.72
CA MET A 113 -1.34 -3.85 14.02
C MET A 113 -2.78 -3.92 14.49
N VAL A 114 -3.29 -5.14 14.60
CA VAL A 114 -4.65 -5.45 15.02
C VAL A 114 -4.61 -5.95 16.47
N PRO A 115 -5.25 -5.25 17.42
CA PRO A 115 -5.30 -5.70 18.80
C PRO A 115 -6.01 -7.05 18.95
N GLN A 116 -5.75 -7.72 20.07
CA GLN A 116 -6.36 -9.01 20.39
C GLN A 116 -7.90 -8.97 20.34
N GLY A 117 -8.49 -10.08 19.88
CA GLY A 117 -9.94 -10.23 19.81
C GLY A 117 -10.59 -9.51 18.62
N GLN A 118 -9.82 -9.22 17.57
CA GLN A 118 -10.32 -8.61 16.34
C GLN A 118 -9.80 -9.35 15.11
N VAL A 119 -10.49 -9.20 13.99
CA VAL A 119 -10.12 -9.78 12.71
C VAL A 119 -10.26 -8.70 11.65
N ALA A 120 -9.18 -8.48 10.89
CA ALA A 120 -9.15 -7.54 9.77
C ALA A 120 -9.06 -8.35 8.46
N PRO A 121 -10.06 -8.29 7.58
CA PRO A 121 -10.03 -9.00 6.30
C PRO A 121 -9.15 -8.28 5.27
N ASN A 122 -8.68 -9.00 4.25
CA ASN A 122 -8.04 -8.44 3.04
C ASN A 122 -6.76 -7.59 3.31
N MET A 123 -6.01 -7.91 4.36
CA MET A 123 -4.83 -7.14 4.77
C MET A 123 -3.67 -7.18 3.79
N SER A 124 -3.53 -8.24 2.99
CA SER A 124 -2.55 -8.29 1.91
C SER A 124 -2.83 -7.19 0.88
N ASP A 125 -4.05 -7.14 0.34
CA ASP A 125 -4.41 -6.17 -0.70
C ASP A 125 -4.40 -4.74 -0.17
N ASN A 126 -4.90 -4.53 1.05
CA ASN A 126 -4.94 -3.21 1.67
C ASN A 126 -3.54 -2.66 1.93
N LEU A 127 -2.63 -3.47 2.50
CA LEU A 127 -1.24 -3.04 2.67
C LEU A 127 -0.52 -2.84 1.33
N CYS A 128 -0.83 -3.67 0.33
CA CYS A 128 -0.26 -3.52 -1.00
C CYS A 128 -0.69 -2.24 -1.70
N ARG A 129 -1.93 -1.79 -1.47
CA ARG A 129 -2.41 -0.49 -1.96
C ARG A 129 -1.60 0.66 -1.36
N VAL A 130 -1.34 0.63 -0.05
CA VAL A 130 -0.55 1.66 0.64
C VAL A 130 0.87 1.72 0.10
N VAL A 131 1.59 0.60 0.01
CA VAL A 131 2.99 0.63 -0.46
C VAL A 131 3.11 0.93 -1.96
N ASN A 132 2.13 0.52 -2.77
CA ASN A 132 2.14 0.77 -4.22
C ASN A 132 1.67 2.17 -4.61
N SER A 133 1.11 2.96 -3.69
CA SER A 133 0.70 4.35 -3.96
C SER A 133 1.87 5.26 -4.39
N VAL A 134 3.11 4.78 -4.23
CA VAL A 134 4.33 5.46 -4.68
C VAL A 134 4.53 5.33 -6.20
N ALA A 135 3.94 4.31 -6.83
CA ALA A 135 4.01 4.07 -8.27
C ALA A 135 3.09 4.99 -9.09
N ASP A 136 2.07 5.57 -8.46
CA ASP A 136 1.05 6.44 -9.11
C ASP A 136 1.58 7.83 -9.47
#